data_AF-A0A2H5VFH1-F1
#
_entry.id   AF-A0A2H5VFH1-F1
#
_cell.length_a   1.000
_cell.length_b   1.000
_cell.length_c   1.000
_cell.angle_alpha   90.00
_cell.angle_beta   90.00
_cell.angle_gamma   90.00
#
_symmetry.space_group_name_H-M   'P 1'
#
loop_
_entity.id
_entity.type
_entity.pdbx_description
1 polymer ?
#
loop_
_entity_poly.entity_id
_entity_poly.type
_entity_poly.pdbx_seq_one_letter_code
_entity_poly.pdbx_strand_id
1 'polypeptide(L)' 'MFLVGEALVGKEPEVAHIDLIIGDKEGVVGQAFANALSQLSAGHTPLLAIIRPNLPSKPYALIVPKVTI' A
#
# COMPACT_ATOMS: atom_id res chain seq x y z
N MET A 1 0.14 -9.01 15.68
CA MET A 1 -1.03 -9.58 14.94
C MET A 1 -1.27 -8.70 13.73
N PHE A 2 -1.90 -9.17 12.65
CA PHE A 2 -2.29 -8.29 11.54
C PHE A 2 -3.77 -8.44 11.21
N LEU A 3 -4.33 -7.39 10.65
CA LEU A 3 -5.70 -7.33 10.19
C LEU A 3 -5.70 -7.14 8.67
N VAL A 4 -6.75 -7.66 8.04
CA VAL A 4 -6.99 -7.54 6.60
C VAL A 4 -8.33 -6.83 6.42
N GLY A 5 -8.38 -5.91 5.46
CA GLY A 5 -9.59 -5.21 5.06
C GLY A 5 -9.67 -5.06 3.55
N GLU A 6 -10.88 -4.87 3.04
CA GLU A 6 -11.15 -4.64 1.62
C GLU A 6 -12.31 -3.65 1.49
N ALA A 7 -12.28 -2.84 0.42
CA ALA A 7 -13.42 -2.02 0.03
C ALA A 7 -13.43 -1.72 -1.47
N LEU A 8 -14.65 -1.75 -2.04
CA LEU A 8 -14.96 -1.29 -3.39
C LEU A 8 -15.93 -0.10 -3.33
N VAL A 9 -15.52 1.05 -3.87
CA VAL A 9 -16.29 2.30 -3.81
C VAL A 9 -16.19 3.04 -5.15
N GLY A 10 -17.30 3.62 -5.60
CA GLY A 10 -17.36 4.44 -6.80
C GLY A 10 -18.22 3.85 -7.92
N LYS A 11 -18.03 4.35 -9.14
CA LYS A 11 -18.72 3.91 -10.36
C LYS A 11 -17.73 3.96 -11.53
N GLU A 12 -18.03 3.25 -12.61
CA GLU A 12 -17.18 3.24 -13.80
C GLU A 12 -17.04 4.63 -14.45
N PRO A 13 -15.88 4.93 -15.07
CA PRO A 13 -14.67 4.09 -15.11
C PRO A 13 -13.72 4.23 -13.90
N GLU A 14 -13.97 5.17 -12.97
CA GLU A 14 -13.10 5.46 -11.82
C GLU A 14 -13.44 4.67 -10.54
N VAL A 15 -13.96 3.45 -10.68
CA VAL A 15 -14.23 2.60 -9.52
C VAL A 15 -12.92 2.26 -8.80
N ALA A 16 -12.89 2.46 -7.48
CA ALA A 16 -11.73 2.17 -6.65
C ALA A 16 -11.96 0.86 -5.90
N HIS A 17 -10.96 -0.03 -5.96
CA HIS A 17 -10.95 -1.29 -5.22
C HIS A 17 -9.62 -1.40 -4.47
N ILE A 18 -9.70 -1.47 -3.14
CA ILE A 18 -8.54 -1.47 -2.24
C ILE A 18 -8.50 -2.76 -1.45
N ASP A 19 -7.39 -3.49 -1.58
CA ASP A 19 -6.98 -4.58 -0.70
C ASP A 19 -6.00 -4.01 0.34
N LEU A 20 -6.26 -4.18 1.64
CA LEU A 20 -5.50 -3.56 2.72
C LEU A 20 -5.05 -4.56 3.78
N ILE A 21 -3.80 -4.43 4.21
CA ILE A 21 -3.24 -5.12 5.36
C ILE A 21 -2.69 -4.07 6.34
N ILE A 22 -2.98 -4.23 7.63
CA ILE A 22 -2.45 -3.38 8.70
C ILE A 22 -1.93 -4.23 9.86
N GLY A 23 -0.82 -3.82 10.47
CA GLY A 23 -0.26 -4.52 11.62
C GLY A 23 0.96 -3.81 12.20
N ASP A 24 1.57 -4.45 13.19
CA ASP A 24 2.69 -3.91 13.95
C ASP A 24 3.98 -3.79 13.13
N LYS A 25 4.75 -2.72 13.39
CA LYS A 25 6.05 -2.44 12.75
C LYS A 25 7.09 -3.55 12.94
N GLU A 26 7.10 -4.19 14.11
CA GLU A 26 8.04 -5.27 14.42
C GLU A 26 7.45 -6.66 14.10
N GLY A 27 6.26 -6.71 13.50
CA GLY A 27 5.58 -7.94 13.08
C GLY A 27 5.77 -8.27 11.60
N VAL A 28 5.01 -9.27 11.14
CA VAL A 28 5.03 -9.74 9.74
C VAL A 28 4.68 -8.64 8.72
N VAL A 29 3.85 -7.66 9.11
CA VAL A 29 3.50 -6.53 8.24
C VAL A 29 4.69 -5.59 8.06
N GLY A 30 5.46 -5.32 9.12
CA GLY A 30 6.67 -4.52 8.99
C GLY A 30 7.75 -5.19 8.13
N GLN A 31 7.90 -6.52 8.24
CA GLN A 31 8.78 -7.28 7.35
C GLN A 31 8.31 -7.22 5.89
N ALA A 32 7.02 -7.44 5.64
CA ALA A 32 6.44 -7.33 4.29
C ALA A 32 6.60 -5.92 3.72
N PHE A 33 6.41 -4.88 4.54
CA PHE A 33 6.61 -3.48 4.17
C PHE A 33 8.05 -3.21 3.72
N ALA A 34 9.04 -3.65 4.50
CA ALA A 34 10.47 -3.46 4.17
C ALA A 34 10.88 -4.24 2.91
N ASN A 35 10.38 -5.48 2.77
CA ASN A 35 10.65 -6.30 1.60
C ASN A 35 10.06 -5.69 0.33
N ALA A 36 8.78 -5.29 0.37
CA ALA A 36 8.13 -4.67 -0.79
C ALA A 36 8.81 -3.35 -1.17
N LEU A 37 9.17 -2.50 -0.21
CA LEU A 37 9.86 -1.24 -0.49
C LEU A 37 11.24 -1.42 -1.16
N SER A 38 11.94 -2.53 -0.87
CA SER A 38 13.26 -2.83 -1.44
C SER A 38 13.23 -3.63 -2.74
N GLN A 39 12.08 -4.20 -3.12
CA GLN A 39 11.92 -5.07 -4.28
C GLN A 39 11.02 -4.42 -5.34
N LEU A 40 11.65 -3.89 -6.38
CA LEU A 40 10.93 -3.26 -7.48
C LEU A 40 10.49 -4.30 -8.51
N SER A 41 9.24 -4.19 -8.96
CA SER A 41 8.68 -4.99 -10.05
C SER A 41 8.24 -4.09 -11.19
N ALA A 42 8.50 -4.50 -12.42
CA ALA A 42 8.11 -3.75 -13.62
C ALA A 42 6.58 -3.54 -13.63
N GLY A 43 6.14 -2.29 -13.77
CA GLY A 43 4.71 -1.91 -13.75
C GLY A 43 4.03 -1.91 -12.38
N HIS A 44 4.70 -2.34 -11.31
CA HIS A 44 4.12 -2.49 -9.95
C HIS A 44 5.05 -1.95 -8.86
N THR A 45 5.62 -0.77 -9.09
CA THR A 45 6.59 -0.14 -8.16
C THR A 45 5.93 0.24 -6.83
N PRO A 46 6.39 -0.29 -5.69
CA PRO A 46 5.88 0.10 -4.37
C PRO A 46 6.35 1.51 -3.99
N LEU A 47 5.44 2.35 -3.50
CA LEU A 47 5.73 3.75 -3.16
C LEU A 47 5.23 4.09 -1.76
N LEU A 48 5.99 4.93 -1.05
CA LEU A 48 5.52 5.49 0.23
C LEU A 48 4.35 6.43 -0.01
N ALA A 49 3.27 6.23 0.74
CA ALA A 49 2.14 7.15 0.75
C ALA A 49 2.57 8.49 1.38
N ILE A 50 2.56 9.55 0.58
CA ILE A 50 2.84 10.91 1.01
C ILE A 50 1.67 11.81 0.66
N ILE A 51 1.33 12.74 1.57
CA ILE A 51 0.29 13.74 1.31
C ILE A 51 0.81 14.76 0.28
N ARG A 52 2.09 15.12 0.42
CA ARG A 52 2.87 15.97 -0.48
C ARG A 52 4.36 15.72 -0.26
N PRO A 53 5.27 16.21 -1.13
CA PRO A 53 6.71 16.05 -0.92
C PRO A 53 7.14 16.46 0.49
N ASN A 54 7.96 15.61 1.11
CA ASN A 54 8.46 15.76 2.48
C ASN A 54 7.37 15.69 3.59
N LEU A 55 6.14 15.24 3.29
CA LEU A 55 5.08 15.02 4.28
C LEU A 55 4.44 13.63 4.14
N PRO A 56 5.05 12.58 4.73
CA PRO A 56 4.52 11.22 4.69
C PRO A 56 3.27 11.05 5.58
N SER A 57 2.40 10.11 5.22
CA SER A 57 1.29 9.73 6.08
C SER A 57 1.78 9.07 7.38
N LYS A 58 0.96 9.17 8.43
CA LYS A 58 1.12 8.42 9.68
C LYS A 58 -0.23 7.73 10.01
N PRO A 59 -0.27 6.40 10.18
CA PRO A 59 0.84 5.45 10.05
C PRO A 59 1.47 5.46 8.65
N TYR A 60 2.73 5.04 8.54
CA TYR A 60 3.38 4.90 7.24
C TYR A 60 2.65 3.84 6.44
N ALA A 61 2.35 4.14 5.18
CA ALA A 61 1.70 3.22 4.27
C ALA A 61 2.53 3.07 3.00
N LEU A 62 2.47 1.86 2.42
CA LEU A 62 3.07 1.53 1.15
C LEU A 62 1.92 1.25 0.17
N ILE A 63 1.96 1.89 -0.99
CA ILE A 63 0.98 1.70 -2.06
C ILE A 63 1.65 0.90 -3.17
N VAL A 64 1.01 -0.20 -3.58
CA VAL A 64 1.45 -1.05 -4.68
C VAL A 64 0.36 -1.07 -5.75
N PRO A 65 0.63 -0.59 -6.98
CA PRO A 65 -0.36 -0.64 -8.06
C PRO A 65 -0.78 -2.09 -8.37
N LYS A 66 -2.09 -2.35 -8.44
CA LYS A 66 -2.63 -3.68 -8.81
C LYS A 66 -2.67 -3.89 -10.32
N VAL A 67 -2.98 -2.82 -11.07
CA VAL A 67 -2.94 -2.81 -12.53
C VAL A 67 -1.56 -2.38 -12.97
N THR A 68 -1.01 -3.08 -13.97
CA THR A 68 0.28 -2.73 -14.57
C THR A 68 0.20 -1.32 -15.16
N ILE A 69 1.10 -0.46 -14.70
CA ILE A 69 1.27 0.91 -15.24
C ILE A 69 2.05 0.85 -16.55
#